data_AF-B8XMC1-F1
#
_entry.id   AF-B8XMC1-F1
#
_cell.length_a   1.000
_cell.length_b   1.000
_cell.length_c   1.000
_cell.angle_alpha   90.00
_cell.angle_beta   90.00
_cell.angle_gamma   90.00
#
_symmetry.space_group_name_H-M   'P 1'
#
loop_
_entity.id
_entity.type
_entity.pdbx_description
1 polymer ?
#
loop_
_entity_poly.entity_id
_entity_poly.type
_entity_poly.pdbx_seq_one_letter_code
_entity_poly.pdbx_strand_id
1 'polypeptide(L)'
;NGRGIPVGIVPSENKPAVEVVLTVLHAGGKFGGGGYAVSGGLHGVGVSVVNALSTRVAVEICTDGYRWTQEYKQGVPTAPLAQHEATDQHGTSVTFWADPEIFETTTYSFETLSRRFQEMAFLNKGLTISLKDERPDHVDEDGKPLSVRYHYEGGIVDFVKYLNSR
;
A
#
# COMPACT_ATOMS: atom_id res chain seq x y z
N ASN A 1 6.11 2.03 -7.41
CA ASN A 1 7.49 2.11 -7.94
C ASN A 1 8.57 2.09 -6.84
N GLY A 2 8.34 1.42 -5.71
CA GLY A 2 9.41 1.19 -4.72
C GLY A 2 10.28 -0.02 -5.10
N ARG A 3 11.09 -0.51 -4.15
CA ARG A 3 11.94 -1.70 -4.32
C ARG A 3 11.17 -3.01 -4.57
N GLY A 4 9.90 -3.08 -4.18
CA GLY A 4 9.15 -4.33 -4.07
C GLY A 4 9.34 -4.99 -2.70
N ILE A 5 8.31 -5.68 -2.20
CA ILE A 5 8.44 -6.58 -1.06
C ILE A 5 9.32 -7.76 -1.48
N PRO A 6 10.30 -8.22 -0.67
CA PRO A 6 11.12 -9.36 -1.04
C PRO A 6 10.30 -10.63 -1.31
N VAL A 7 10.72 -11.42 -2.29
CA VAL A 7 10.05 -12.66 -2.71
C VAL A 7 10.83 -13.93 -2.31
N GLY A 8 12.09 -13.76 -1.89
CA GLY A 8 12.93 -14.85 -1.42
C GLY A 8 12.39 -15.53 -0.16
N ILE A 9 12.85 -16.76 0.08
CA ILE A 9 12.48 -17.54 1.26
C ILE A 9 13.13 -16.94 2.51
N VAL A 10 12.34 -16.71 3.56
CA VAL A 10 12.80 -16.36 4.90
C VAL A 10 13.20 -17.65 5.62
N PRO A 11 14.49 -17.88 5.95
CA PRO A 11 14.95 -19.17 6.45
C PRO A 11 14.29 -19.64 7.74
N SER A 12 13.95 -18.71 8.65
CA SER A 12 13.31 -19.04 9.94
C SER A 12 11.86 -19.53 9.78
N GLU A 13 11.16 -19.05 8.76
CA GLU A 13 9.74 -19.34 8.52
C GLU A 13 9.53 -20.39 7.41
N ASN A 14 10.56 -20.66 6.62
CA ASN A 14 10.51 -21.50 5.43
C ASN A 14 9.39 -21.10 4.46
N LYS A 15 9.17 -19.78 4.31
CA LYS A 15 8.12 -19.17 3.49
C LYS A 15 8.66 -17.98 2.71
N PRO A 16 8.06 -17.61 1.57
CA PRO A 16 8.37 -16.36 0.88
C PRO A 16 8.18 -15.15 1.81
N ALA A 17 9.05 -14.15 1.73
CA ALA A 17 9.00 -13.00 2.63
C ALA A 17 7.69 -12.19 2.52
N VAL A 18 7.07 -12.14 1.34
CA VAL A 18 5.72 -11.56 1.16
C VAL A 18 4.66 -12.28 2.00
N GLU A 19 4.68 -13.61 2.05
CA GLU A 19 3.76 -14.38 2.88
C GLU A 19 4.02 -14.14 4.36
N VAL A 20 5.29 -14.08 4.76
CA VAL A 20 5.67 -13.81 6.15
C VAL A 20 5.14 -12.46 6.63
N VAL A 21 5.35 -11.37 5.88
CA VAL A 21 4.88 -10.03 6.31
C VAL A 21 3.35 -9.89 6.31
N LEU A 22 2.64 -10.72 5.55
CA LEU A 22 1.18 -10.71 5.49
C LEU A 22 0.52 -11.64 6.51
N THR A 23 1.23 -12.65 7.03
CA THR A 23 0.65 -13.69 7.89
C THR A 23 1.25 -13.80 9.29
N VAL A 24 2.43 -13.21 9.52
CA VAL A 24 3.14 -13.28 10.81
C VAL A 24 3.18 -11.90 11.46
N LEU A 25 2.65 -11.78 12.67
CA LEU A 25 2.74 -10.55 13.46
C LEU A 25 4.18 -10.32 13.92
N HIS A 26 4.55 -9.04 14.02
CA HIS A 26 5.91 -8.62 14.36
C HIS A 26 6.98 -9.11 13.38
N ALA A 27 6.60 -9.36 12.12
CA ALA A 27 7.52 -9.69 11.05
C ALA A 27 7.73 -8.49 10.11
N GLY A 28 8.99 -8.17 9.83
CA GLY A 28 9.32 -7.12 8.85
C GLY A 28 10.76 -6.63 8.93
N GLY A 29 11.23 -5.99 7.85
CA GLY A 29 12.61 -5.49 7.73
C GLY A 29 12.90 -4.17 8.45
N LYS A 30 12.07 -3.76 9.42
CA LYS A 30 12.17 -2.45 10.10
C LYS A 30 12.70 -2.53 11.54
N PHE A 31 13.06 -3.72 12.01
CA PHE A 31 13.70 -3.95 13.30
C PHE A 31 15.23 -3.80 13.19
N GLY A 32 15.73 -2.58 13.03
CA GLY A 32 17.17 -2.26 13.12
C GLY A 32 18.11 -2.88 12.06
N GLY A 33 17.64 -3.79 11.20
CA GLY A 33 18.44 -4.53 10.22
C GLY A 33 18.82 -3.78 8.94
N GLY A 34 18.84 -2.44 8.95
CA GLY A 34 19.32 -1.62 7.83
C GLY A 34 18.41 -1.53 6.59
N GLY A 35 17.28 -2.25 6.54
CA GLY A 35 16.35 -2.19 5.40
C GLY A 35 15.72 -0.80 5.16
N TYR A 36 15.64 0.01 6.21
CA TYR A 36 15.20 1.41 6.20
C TYR A 36 16.05 2.21 7.19
N ALA A 37 16.67 3.30 6.74
CA ALA A 37 17.43 4.19 7.62
C ALA A 37 16.50 4.92 8.61
N VAL A 38 15.33 5.35 8.14
CA VAL A 38 14.25 5.95 8.94
C VAL A 38 12.91 5.45 8.38
N SER A 39 11.97 5.09 9.25
CA SER A 39 10.62 4.70 8.84
C SER A 39 9.60 4.91 9.95
N GLY A 40 8.39 5.35 9.61
CA GLY A 40 7.30 5.50 10.59
C GLY A 40 6.70 4.19 11.11
N GLY A 41 6.80 3.10 10.34
CA GLY A 41 6.33 1.78 10.79
C GLY A 41 7.41 1.05 11.56
N LEU A 42 7.14 0.62 12.79
CA LEU A 42 8.13 -0.09 13.63
C LEU A 42 7.62 -1.40 14.23
N HIS A 43 6.31 -1.61 14.26
CA HIS A 43 5.73 -2.74 14.98
C HIS A 43 5.74 -4.06 14.19
N GLY A 44 5.88 -4.01 12.86
CA GLY A 44 5.82 -5.22 12.02
C GLY A 44 4.44 -5.88 11.97
N VAL A 45 3.36 -5.11 12.15
CA VAL A 45 1.98 -5.64 12.16
C VAL A 45 1.01 -4.97 11.18
N GLY A 46 1.42 -3.87 10.54
CA GLY A 46 0.48 -3.02 9.79
C GLY A 46 -0.23 -3.77 8.66
N VAL A 47 0.52 -4.38 7.75
CA VAL A 47 -0.05 -5.04 6.57
C VAL A 47 -0.67 -6.40 6.91
N SER A 48 -0.16 -7.10 7.92
CA SER A 48 -0.75 -8.35 8.41
C SER A 48 -2.11 -8.11 9.06
N VAL A 49 -2.30 -6.98 9.76
CA VAL A 49 -3.63 -6.58 10.28
C VAL A 49 -4.58 -6.26 9.13
N VAL A 50 -4.15 -5.53 8.09
CA VAL A 50 -4.98 -5.30 6.89
C VAL A 50 -5.42 -6.64 6.28
N ASN A 51 -4.50 -7.60 6.16
CA ASN A 51 -4.81 -8.93 5.64
C ASN A 51 -5.80 -9.71 6.53
N ALA A 52 -5.61 -9.69 7.84
CA ALA A 52 -6.49 -10.36 8.79
C ALA A 52 -7.91 -9.77 8.81
N LEU A 53 -8.06 -8.47 8.58
CA LEU A 53 -9.35 -7.76 8.61
C LEU A 53 -9.99 -7.57 7.22
N SER A 54 -9.54 -8.35 6.22
CA SER A 54 -10.06 -8.31 4.86
C SER A 54 -10.62 -9.66 4.44
N THR A 55 -11.75 -9.66 3.73
CA THR A 55 -12.29 -10.87 3.09
C THR A 55 -11.32 -11.42 2.03
N ARG A 56 -10.61 -10.53 1.34
CA ARG A 56 -9.60 -10.83 0.32
C ARG A 56 -8.47 -9.81 0.37
N VAL A 57 -7.25 -10.26 0.10
CA VAL A 57 -6.12 -9.41 -0.27
C VAL A 57 -5.44 -10.00 -1.50
N ALA A 58 -5.10 -9.17 -2.47
CA ALA A 58 -4.29 -9.53 -3.62
C ALA A 58 -3.03 -8.66 -3.61
N VAL A 59 -1.86 -9.29 -3.70
CA VAL A 59 -0.58 -8.61 -3.74
C VAL A 59 0.11 -8.94 -5.05
N GLU A 60 0.54 -7.90 -5.74
CA GLU A 60 1.40 -7.98 -6.92
C GLU A 60 2.72 -7.27 -6.64
N ILE A 61 3.82 -7.92 -6.98
CA ILE A 61 5.17 -7.42 -6.74
C ILE A 61 5.95 -7.52 -8.04
N CYS A 62 6.60 -6.42 -8.43
CA CYS A 62 7.64 -6.45 -9.45
C CYS A 62 8.99 -6.28 -8.74
N THR A 63 9.80 -7.34 -8.75
CA THR A 63 11.17 -7.37 -8.18
C THR A 63 11.94 -8.53 -8.79
N ASP A 64 13.26 -8.45 -8.74
CA ASP A 64 14.18 -9.51 -9.21
C ASP A 64 13.98 -9.85 -10.69
N GLY A 65 13.51 -8.89 -11.48
CA GLY A 65 13.27 -9.01 -12.92
C GLY A 65 11.97 -9.68 -13.33
N TYR A 66 11.07 -9.99 -12.39
CA TYR A 66 9.80 -10.68 -12.66
C TYR A 66 8.62 -10.05 -11.94
N ARG A 67 7.41 -10.29 -12.47
CA ARG A 67 6.15 -10.03 -11.77
C ARG A 67 5.77 -11.24 -10.92
N TRP A 68 5.31 -11.00 -9.70
CA TRP A 68 4.92 -12.02 -8.73
C TRP A 68 3.55 -11.72 -8.16
N THR A 69 2.73 -12.73 -7.90
CA THR A 69 1.42 -12.54 -7.27
C THR A 69 1.14 -13.55 -6.17
N GLN A 70 0.45 -13.11 -5.11
CA GLN A 70 -0.15 -14.00 -4.13
C GLN A 70 -1.48 -13.41 -3.65
N GLU A 71 -2.47 -14.28 -3.45
CA GLU A 71 -3.78 -13.91 -2.92
C GLU A 71 -4.03 -14.54 -1.56
N TYR A 72 -4.85 -13.86 -0.77
CA TYR A 72 -5.25 -14.24 0.58
C TYR A 72 -6.75 -14.13 0.73
N LYS A 73 -7.33 -15.04 1.51
CA LYS A 73 -8.72 -14.99 1.96
C LYS A 73 -8.74 -15.04 3.48
N GLN A 74 -9.28 -13.99 4.11
CA GLN A 74 -9.36 -13.87 5.57
C GLN A 74 -8.02 -14.19 6.27
N GLY A 75 -6.95 -13.53 5.82
CA GLY A 75 -5.60 -13.71 6.37
C GLY A 75 -4.81 -14.92 5.86
N VAL A 76 -5.44 -15.89 5.17
CA VAL A 76 -4.80 -17.15 4.76
C VAL A 76 -4.44 -17.13 3.28
N PRO A 77 -3.20 -17.49 2.88
CA PRO A 77 -2.83 -17.57 1.47
C PRO A 77 -3.67 -18.62 0.73
N THR A 78 -4.16 -18.29 -0.45
CA THR A 78 -4.99 -19.21 -1.26
C THR A 78 -4.15 -20.14 -2.13
N ALA A 79 -2.90 -19.75 -2.40
CA ALA A 79 -1.92 -20.51 -3.16
C ALA A 79 -0.50 -20.06 -2.78
N PRO A 80 0.53 -20.87 -3.12
CA PRO A 80 1.92 -20.42 -3.07
C PRO A 80 2.17 -19.18 -3.93
N LEU A 81 3.23 -18.42 -3.63
CA LEU A 81 3.66 -17.28 -4.43
C LEU A 81 3.94 -17.72 -5.89
N ALA A 82 3.27 -17.08 -6.85
CA ALA A 82 3.43 -17.36 -8.26
C ALA A 82 4.39 -16.38 -8.92
N GLN A 83 5.38 -16.89 -9.66
CA GLN A 83 6.23 -16.12 -10.56
C GLN A 83 5.57 -16.05 -11.95
N HIS A 84 5.60 -14.88 -12.57
CA HIS A 84 5.05 -14.64 -13.91
C HIS A 84 6.12 -14.16 -14.89
N GLU A 85 5.73 -13.35 -15.87
CA GLU A 85 6.60 -12.83 -16.91
C GLU A 85 7.73 -11.95 -16.39
N ALA A 86 8.80 -11.86 -17.18
CA ALA A 86 9.89 -10.94 -16.92
C ALA A 86 9.43 -9.49 -17.11
N THR A 87 9.93 -8.58 -16.28
CA THR A 87 9.60 -7.16 -16.31
C THR A 87 10.77 -6.30 -15.84
N ASP A 88 10.88 -5.11 -16.41
CA ASP A 88 11.81 -4.07 -15.96
C ASP A 88 11.21 -3.18 -14.85
N GLN A 89 9.91 -3.32 -14.60
CA GLN A 89 9.19 -2.58 -13.58
C GLN A 89 9.58 -3.02 -12.16
N HIS A 90 9.31 -2.16 -11.20
CA HIS A 90 9.57 -2.43 -9.79
C HIS A 90 8.50 -1.80 -8.90
N GLY A 91 8.14 -2.49 -7.82
CA GLY A 91 7.18 -1.99 -6.83
C GLY A 91 6.28 -3.07 -6.26
N THR A 92 5.32 -2.60 -5.47
CA THR A 92 4.30 -3.45 -4.86
C THR A 92 2.95 -2.76 -5.01
N SER A 93 1.97 -3.53 -5.44
CA SER A 93 0.55 -3.17 -5.43
C SER A 93 -0.14 -4.09 -4.44
N VAL A 94 -0.96 -3.50 -3.56
CA VAL A 94 -1.79 -4.24 -2.60
C VAL A 94 -3.23 -3.79 -2.80
N THR A 95 -4.09 -4.75 -3.15
CA THR A 95 -5.53 -4.54 -3.25
C THR A 95 -6.20 -5.35 -2.15
N PHE A 96 -7.12 -4.74 -1.41
CA PHE A 96 -7.78 -5.40 -0.29
C PHE A 96 -9.27 -5.08 -0.26
N TRP A 97 -10.04 -6.00 0.32
CA TRP A 97 -11.48 -5.90 0.48
C TRP A 97 -11.82 -6.03 1.96
N ALA A 98 -12.03 -4.89 2.62
CA ALA A 98 -12.35 -4.85 4.06
C ALA A 98 -13.54 -5.75 4.39
N ASP A 99 -13.46 -6.43 5.53
CA ASP A 99 -14.47 -7.40 5.94
C ASP A 99 -15.74 -6.73 6.51
N PRO A 100 -16.90 -6.84 5.84
CA PRO A 100 -18.15 -6.23 6.32
C PRO A 100 -18.71 -6.92 7.57
N GLU A 101 -18.22 -8.10 7.95
CA GLU A 101 -18.57 -8.71 9.24
C GLU A 101 -17.82 -8.06 10.41
N ILE A 102 -16.71 -7.37 10.14
CA ILE A 102 -15.87 -6.70 11.13
C ILE A 102 -16.16 -5.20 11.18
N PHE A 103 -16.29 -4.55 10.02
CA PHE A 103 -16.47 -3.10 9.93
C PHE A 103 -17.93 -2.72 9.70
N GLU A 104 -18.41 -1.72 10.43
CA GLU A 104 -19.75 -1.14 10.23
C GLU A 104 -19.95 -0.55 8.83
N THR A 105 -18.87 -0.05 8.21
CA THR A 105 -18.87 0.47 6.85
C THR A 105 -17.59 0.05 6.13
N THR A 106 -17.74 -0.37 4.88
CA THR A 106 -16.64 -0.68 3.95
C THR A 106 -16.58 0.33 2.79
N THR A 107 -17.39 1.38 2.85
CA THR A 107 -17.40 2.46 1.86
C THR A 107 -16.38 3.53 2.24
N TYR A 108 -15.38 3.72 1.38
CA TYR A 108 -14.32 4.69 1.60
C TYR A 108 -14.74 6.11 1.19
N SER A 109 -14.43 7.09 2.05
CA SER A 109 -14.61 8.52 1.75
C SER A 109 -13.43 9.04 0.93
N PHE A 110 -13.74 9.54 -0.28
CA PHE A 110 -12.74 10.19 -1.14
C PHE A 110 -12.10 11.38 -0.44
N GLU A 111 -12.90 12.21 0.24
CA GLU A 111 -12.41 13.40 0.95
C GLU A 111 -11.42 13.04 2.06
N THR A 112 -11.73 12.02 2.87
CA THR A 112 -10.85 11.58 3.96
C THR A 112 -9.50 11.08 3.42
N LEU A 113 -9.51 10.26 2.38
CA LEU A 113 -8.29 9.75 1.75
C LEU A 113 -7.50 10.88 1.08
N SER A 114 -8.20 11.73 0.32
CA SER A 114 -7.67 12.89 -0.38
C SER A 114 -6.91 13.82 0.56
N ARG A 115 -7.52 14.21 1.69
CA ARG A 115 -6.87 15.03 2.73
C ARG A 115 -5.59 14.36 3.26
N ARG A 116 -5.67 13.08 3.62
CA ARG A 116 -4.52 12.35 4.16
C ARG A 116 -3.38 12.24 3.15
N PHE A 117 -3.71 12.01 1.88
CA PHE A 117 -2.73 11.87 0.80
C PHE A 117 -2.09 13.21 0.45
N GLN A 118 -2.86 14.30 0.48
CA GLN A 118 -2.33 15.65 0.32
C GLN A 118 -1.33 16.02 1.43
N GLU A 119 -1.68 15.75 2.70
CA GLU A 119 -0.76 15.92 3.83
C GLU A 119 0.55 15.14 3.63
N MET A 120 0.45 13.88 3.21
CA MET A 120 1.64 13.06 2.94
C MET A 120 2.49 13.62 1.79
N ALA A 121 1.87 14.15 0.73
CA ALA A 121 2.61 14.77 -0.37
C ALA A 121 3.37 16.02 0.08
N PHE A 122 2.83 16.81 1.02
CA PHE A 122 3.58 17.91 1.63
C PHE A 122 4.76 17.42 2.48
N LEU A 123 4.60 16.34 3.24
CA LEU A 123 5.65 15.84 4.13
C LEU A 123 6.77 15.10 3.37
N ASN A 124 6.54 14.71 2.12
CA ASN A 124 7.49 13.95 1.30
C ASN A 124 7.80 14.73 0.02
N LYS A 125 8.78 15.64 0.12
CA LYS A 125 9.21 16.49 -1.01
C LYS A 125 9.48 15.65 -2.27
N GLY A 126 8.89 16.07 -3.39
CA GLY A 126 9.07 15.43 -4.70
C GLY A 126 8.28 14.12 -4.90
N LEU A 127 7.54 13.65 -3.88
CA LEU A 127 6.66 12.50 -4.03
C LEU A 127 5.34 12.93 -4.69
N THR A 128 5.05 12.32 -5.83
CA THR A 128 3.71 12.40 -6.44
C THR A 128 2.80 11.35 -5.80
N ILE A 129 1.63 11.77 -5.33
CA ILE A 129 0.56 10.88 -4.88
C ILE A 129 -0.69 11.16 -5.71
N SER A 130 -1.24 10.12 -6.33
CA SER A 130 -2.50 10.19 -7.09
C SER A 130 -3.59 9.39 -6.39
N LEU A 131 -4.80 9.93 -6.34
CA LEU A 131 -6.00 9.25 -5.89
C LEU A 131 -7.04 9.29 -7.00
N LYS A 132 -7.66 8.15 -7.27
CA LYS A 132 -8.71 8.00 -8.27
C LYS A 132 -9.86 7.21 -7.64
N ASP A 133 -11.08 7.70 -7.83
CA ASP A 133 -12.31 7.04 -7.44
C ASP A 133 -12.94 6.40 -8.68
N GLU A 134 -12.90 5.07 -8.76
CA GLU A 134 -13.42 4.35 -9.93
C GLU A 134 -14.91 3.96 -9.78
N ARG A 135 -15.60 4.47 -8.74
CA ARG A 135 -17.04 4.27 -8.59
C ARG A 135 -17.81 5.01 -9.69
N PRO A 136 -18.83 4.39 -10.32
CA PRO A 136 -19.54 4.98 -11.45
C PRO A 136 -20.22 6.33 -11.18
N ASP A 137 -20.64 6.57 -9.94
CA ASP A 137 -21.31 7.79 -9.47
C ASP A 137 -20.34 8.87 -8.97
N HIS A 138 -19.04 8.58 -8.95
CA HIS A 138 -17.98 9.50 -8.53
C HIS A 138 -17.19 9.99 -9.75
N VAL A 139 -17.81 10.87 -10.54
CA VAL A 139 -17.22 11.42 -11.76
C VAL A 139 -17.04 12.94 -11.70
N ASP A 140 -16.11 13.46 -12.49
CA ASP A 140 -15.94 14.89 -12.74
C ASP A 140 -16.95 15.45 -13.75
N GLU A 141 -16.84 16.74 -14.08
CA GLU A 141 -17.74 17.43 -15.03
C GLU A 141 -17.71 16.83 -16.44
N ASP A 142 -16.62 16.13 -16.81
CA ASP A 142 -16.45 15.45 -18.10
C ASP A 142 -16.96 13.99 -18.06
N GLY A 143 -17.52 13.54 -16.94
CA GLY A 143 -17.96 12.15 -16.74
C GLY A 143 -16.80 11.15 -16.56
N LYS A 144 -15.59 11.62 -16.25
CA LYS A 144 -14.44 10.75 -15.97
C LYS A 144 -14.36 10.44 -14.48
N PRO A 145 -13.74 9.31 -14.06
CA PRO A 145 -13.51 9.00 -12.66
C PRO A 145 -12.88 10.17 -11.88
N LEU A 146 -13.49 10.55 -10.77
CA LEU A 146 -13.00 11.62 -9.91
C LEU A 146 -11.55 11.33 -9.52
N SER A 147 -10.65 12.28 -9.78
CA SER A 147 -9.23 12.06 -9.51
C SER A 147 -8.52 13.34 -9.06
N VAL A 148 -7.51 13.15 -8.22
CA VAL A 148 -6.62 14.22 -7.75
C VAL A 148 -5.17 13.75 -7.80
N ARG A 149 -4.25 14.68 -8.06
CA ARG A 149 -2.81 14.45 -8.09
C ARG A 149 -2.11 15.51 -7.25
N TYR A 150 -1.42 15.07 -6.21
CA TYR A 150 -0.64 15.91 -5.30
C TYR A 150 0.84 15.78 -5.56
N HIS A 151 1.53 16.92 -5.62
CA HIS A 151 2.98 17.00 -5.76
C HIS A 151 3.44 18.35 -5.21
N TYR A 152 4.34 18.34 -4.23
CA TYR A 152 4.82 19.56 -3.57
C TYR A 152 6.34 19.55 -3.40
N GLU A 153 6.96 20.68 -3.73
CA GLU A 153 8.43 20.86 -3.72
C GLU A 153 8.92 21.62 -2.48
N GLY A 154 8.08 22.47 -1.88
CA GLY A 154 8.42 23.28 -0.69
C GLY A 154 8.17 22.56 0.63
N GLY A 155 7.65 21.34 0.59
CA GLY A 155 7.48 20.49 1.76
C GLY A 155 6.53 21.08 2.81
N ILE A 156 6.94 21.06 4.08
CA ILE A 156 6.16 21.63 5.21
C ILE A 156 5.84 23.11 5.07
N VAL A 157 6.66 23.88 4.34
CA VAL A 157 6.41 25.31 4.10
C VAL A 157 5.16 25.49 3.26
N ASP A 158 4.98 24.66 2.24
CA ASP A 158 3.78 24.67 1.40
C ASP A 158 2.57 24.19 2.20
N PHE A 159 2.75 23.27 3.15
CA PHE A 159 1.67 22.83 4.03
C PHE A 159 1.14 23.96 4.92
N VAL A 160 2.04 24.70 5.56
CA VAL A 160 1.65 25.84 6.42
C VAL A 160 0.95 26.92 5.60
N LYS A 161 1.45 27.23 4.39
CA LYS A 161 0.78 28.18 3.48
C LYS A 161 -0.63 27.70 3.12
N TYR A 162 -0.78 26.41 2.83
CA TYR A 162 -2.08 25.82 2.53
C TYR A 162 -3.05 25.95 3.72
N LEU A 163 -2.61 25.63 4.93
CA LEU A 163 -3.44 25.77 6.14
C LEU A 163 -3.87 27.22 6.40
N ASN A 164 -2.99 28.19 6.14
CA ASN A 164 -3.27 29.62 6.32
C ASN A 164 -4.06 30.26 5.15
N SER A 165 -4.30 29.51 4.08
CA SER A 165 -5.11 29.98 2.93
C SER A 165 -6.61 29.67 3.08
N ARG A 166 -6.97 28.96 4.16
CA ARG A 166 -8.34 28.69 4.58
C ARG A 166 -8.76 29.67 5.67
#